data_AF-A0A3B8QCA9-F1
#
_entry.id   AF-A0A3B8QCA9-F1
#
_cell.length_a   1.000
_cell.length_b   1.000
_cell.length_c   1.000
_cell.angle_alpha   90.00
_cell.angle_beta   90.00
_cell.angle_gamma   90.00
#
_symmetry.space_group_name_H-M   'P 1'
#
loop_
_entity.id
_entity.type
_entity.pdbx_description
1 polymer ?
#
loop_
_entity_poly.entity_id
_entity_poly.type
_entity_poly.pdbx_seq_one_letter_code
_entity_poly.pdbx_strand_id
1 'polypeptide(L)'
;THIYPDGPAPYFTWFAYGDKSRIPEQYMAIKRIAEQAMVDAGGTVTHHHALGRDHRPWYDKERPELFCTVLKGAKVALDPGQLLNPGVLFDPS
;
A
#
# COMPACT_ATOMS: atom_id res chain seq x y z
N THR A 1 -3.82 -17.86 2.86
CA THR A 1 -3.88 -18.43 1.50
C THR A 1 -2.55 -19.03 1.08
N HIS A 2 -1.43 -18.54 1.62
CA HIS A 2 -0.11 -19.15 1.44
C HIS A 2 0.60 -19.30 2.80
N ILE A 3 1.58 -20.19 2.89
CA ILE A 3 2.41 -20.42 4.08
C ILE A 3 3.87 -20.49 3.63
N TYR A 4 4.74 -19.81 4.36
CA TYR A 4 6.19 -19.79 4.18
C TYR A 4 6.88 -20.11 5.53
N PRO A 5 8.17 -20.51 5.53
CA PRO A 5 8.90 -20.80 6.77
C PRO A 5 8.94 -19.64 7.77
N ASP A 6 8.87 -18.40 7.28
CA ASP A 6 8.93 -17.15 8.03
C ASP A 6 7.55 -16.52 8.30
N GLY A 7 6.47 -17.10 7.78
CA GLY A 7 5.11 -16.67 8.13
C GLY A 7 4.04 -17.01 7.09
N PRO A 8 2.75 -16.87 7.45
CA PRO A 8 1.64 -17.04 6.53
C PRO A 8 1.32 -15.75 5.76
N ALA A 9 0.63 -15.92 4.64
CA ALA A 9 -0.09 -14.84 3.96
C ALA A 9 -1.60 -14.97 4.26
N PRO A 10 -2.11 -14.36 5.35
CA PRO A 10 -3.54 -14.36 5.64
C PRO A 10 -4.31 -13.51 4.62
N TYR A 11 -5.58 -13.87 4.38
CA TYR A 11 -6.46 -13.11 3.50
C TYR A 11 -7.74 -12.80 4.26
N PHE A 12 -8.13 -11.54 4.28
CA PHE A 12 -9.28 -11.05 5.03
C PHE A 12 -10.35 -10.55 4.07
N THR A 13 -11.58 -10.98 4.31
CA THR A 13 -12.77 -10.40 3.71
C THR A 13 -13.62 -9.84 4.83
N TRP A 14 -14.09 -8.61 4.67
CA TRP A 14 -14.93 -7.94 5.66
C TRP A 14 -16.17 -7.36 5.00
N PHE A 15 -17.26 -7.35 5.77
CA PHE A 15 -18.54 -6.78 5.39
C PHE A 15 -19.09 -6.04 6.60
N ALA A 16 -19.74 -4.91 6.36
CA ALA A 16 -20.39 -4.14 7.40
C ALA A 16 -21.68 -3.51 6.87
N TYR A 17 -22.67 -3.34 7.74
CA TYR A 17 -23.73 -2.37 7.47
C TYR A 17 -23.13 -0.98 7.54
N GLY A 18 -23.54 -0.09 6.63
CA GLY A 18 -23.06 1.27 6.57
C GLY A 18 -24.11 2.19 5.96
N ASP A 19 -23.94 3.49 6.20
CA ASP A 19 -24.73 4.51 5.54
C ASP A 19 -24.43 4.51 4.04
N LYS A 20 -25.43 4.19 3.21
CA LYS A 20 -25.28 4.11 1.75
C LYS A 20 -24.86 5.43 1.11
N SER A 21 -25.14 6.57 1.76
CA SER A 21 -24.74 7.89 1.28
C SER A 21 -23.27 8.23 1.58
N ARG A 22 -22.61 7.45 2.45
CA ARG A 22 -21.24 7.71 2.95
C ARG A 22 -20.31 6.51 2.77
N ILE A 23 -20.59 5.65 1.79
CA ILE A 23 -19.84 4.40 1.60
C ILE A 23 -18.34 4.65 1.37
N PRO A 24 -17.91 5.60 0.51
CA PRO A 24 -16.48 5.84 0.30
C PRO A 24 -15.76 6.23 1.59
N GLU A 25 -16.32 7.13 2.40
CA GLU A 25 -15.68 7.61 3.62
C GLU A 25 -15.63 6.51 4.69
N GLN A 26 -16.72 5.74 4.86
CA GLN A 26 -16.77 4.62 5.80
C GLN A 26 -15.81 3.51 5.40
N TYR A 27 -15.75 3.17 4.10
CA TYR A 27 -14.81 2.20 3.56
C TYR A 27 -13.38 2.61 3.85
N MET A 28 -13.01 3.86 3.53
CA MET A 28 -11.65 4.35 3.75
C MET A 28 -11.29 4.44 5.23
N ALA A 29 -12.23 4.78 6.11
CA ALA A 29 -11.99 4.78 7.55
C ALA A 29 -11.67 3.38 8.08
N ILE A 30 -12.48 2.38 7.73
CA ILE A 30 -12.27 0.98 8.12
C ILE A 30 -10.95 0.46 7.54
N LYS A 31 -10.72 0.67 6.25
CA LYS A 31 -9.52 0.24 5.54
C LYS A 31 -8.24 0.78 6.19
N ARG A 32 -8.19 2.09 6.48
CA ARG A 32 -7.03 2.73 7.13
C ARG A 32 -6.73 2.17 8.52
N ILE A 33 -7.77 1.94 9.32
CA ILE A 33 -7.60 1.37 10.68
C ILE A 33 -7.09 -0.08 10.56
N ALA A 34 -7.64 -0.86 9.64
CA ALA A 34 -7.21 -2.24 9.42
C ALA A 34 -5.75 -2.33 8.93
N GLU A 35 -5.34 -1.49 7.98
CA GLU A 35 -3.95 -1.42 7.50
C GLU A 35 -2.99 -0.99 8.60
N GLN A 36 -3.34 0.03 9.37
CA GLN A 36 -2.50 0.49 10.48
C GLN A 36 -2.36 -0.60 11.55
N ALA A 37 -3.46 -1.28 11.91
CA ALA A 37 -3.41 -2.38 12.87
C ALA A 37 -2.54 -3.55 12.38
N MET A 38 -2.57 -3.86 11.07
CA MET A 38 -1.72 -4.90 10.48
C MET A 38 -0.24 -4.55 10.57
N VAL A 39 0.12 -3.31 10.25
CA VAL A 39 1.51 -2.82 10.33
C VAL A 39 1.99 -2.71 11.78
N ASP A 40 1.16 -2.22 12.70
CA ASP A 40 1.50 -2.14 14.12
C ASP A 40 1.72 -3.53 14.75
N ALA A 41 1.06 -4.56 14.22
CA ALA A 41 1.26 -5.96 14.60
C ALA A 41 2.48 -6.62 13.94
N GLY A 42 3.25 -5.89 13.12
CA GLY A 42 4.44 -6.38 12.41
C GLY A 42 4.17 -7.07 11.07
N GLY A 43 2.95 -6.97 10.54
CA GLY A 43 2.63 -7.41 9.18
C GLY A 43 3.11 -6.41 8.11
N THR A 44 3.23 -6.88 6.87
CA THR A 44 3.49 -6.02 5.70
C THR A 44 2.19 -5.54 5.06
N VAL A 45 2.20 -4.36 4.45
CA VAL A 45 1.00 -3.70 3.90
C VAL A 45 0.38 -4.49 2.75
N THR A 46 1.17 -5.30 2.04
CA THR A 46 0.69 -6.19 0.97
C THR A 46 1.49 -7.48 0.94
N HIS A 47 0.83 -8.54 0.48
CA HIS A 47 1.48 -9.75 -0.03
C HIS A 47 1.56 -9.76 -1.57
N HIS A 48 0.43 -9.64 -2.26
CA HIS A 48 0.38 -9.80 -3.74
C HIS A 48 -0.53 -8.79 -4.47
N HIS A 49 -1.27 -7.93 -3.77
CA HIS A 49 -2.14 -6.93 -4.42
C HIS A 49 -1.38 -5.68 -4.92
N ALA A 50 -0.07 -5.65 -4.70
CA ALA A 50 0.77 -4.46 -4.87
C ALA A 50 0.29 -3.29 -4.01
N LEU A 51 0.84 -2.10 -4.28
CA LEU A 51 0.71 -0.95 -3.39
C LEU A 51 -0.40 0.00 -3.85
N GLY A 52 -0.28 0.55 -5.06
CA GLY A 52 -1.15 1.65 -5.47
C GLY A 52 -0.99 2.87 -4.55
N ARG A 53 -1.87 3.86 -4.72
CA ARG A 53 -1.91 5.04 -3.82
C ARG A 53 -2.49 4.69 -2.45
N ASP A 54 -3.33 3.67 -2.42
CA ASP A 54 -4.06 3.25 -1.22
C ASP A 54 -3.11 2.73 -0.14
N HIS A 55 -2.19 1.83 -0.48
CA HIS A 55 -1.27 1.22 0.50
C HIS A 55 0.06 1.99 0.66
N ARG A 56 0.34 2.98 -0.20
CA ARG A 56 1.60 3.73 -0.20
C ARG A 56 1.97 4.32 1.17
N PRO A 57 1.05 4.92 1.96
CA PRO A 57 1.42 5.55 3.23
C PRO A 57 2.08 4.60 4.24
N TRP A 58 1.79 3.30 4.19
CA TRP A 58 2.43 2.29 5.04
C TRP A 58 3.67 1.71 4.39
N TYR A 59 3.66 1.51 3.07
CA TYR A 59 4.88 1.12 2.35
C TYR A 59 6.03 2.11 2.55
N ASP A 60 5.74 3.41 2.60
CA ASP A 60 6.74 4.43 2.88
C ASP A 60 7.39 4.25 4.28
N LYS A 61 6.70 3.57 5.23
CA LYS A 61 7.24 3.21 6.56
C LYS A 61 8.03 1.90 6.54
N GLU A 62 7.63 0.96 5.69
CA GLU A 62 8.28 -0.37 5.56
C GLU A 62 9.55 -0.34 4.70
N ARG A 63 9.57 0.53 3.68
CA ARG A 63 10.67 0.63 2.71
C ARG A 63 11.78 1.54 3.23
N PRO A 64 13.04 1.07 3.33
CA PRO A 64 14.17 1.95 3.60
C PRO A 64 14.38 3.01 2.49
N GLU A 65 14.76 4.22 2.86
CA GLU A 65 14.85 5.36 1.92
C GLU A 65 15.81 5.12 0.74
N LEU A 66 16.86 4.31 0.93
CA LEU A 66 17.76 3.95 -0.17
C LEU A 66 17.03 3.28 -1.33
N PHE A 67 16.05 2.41 -1.05
CA PHE A 67 15.25 1.77 -2.09
C PHE A 67 14.36 2.79 -2.82
N CYS A 68 13.84 3.79 -2.10
CA CYS A 68 13.08 4.90 -2.72
C CYS A 68 13.96 5.63 -3.74
N THR A 69 15.18 5.98 -3.34
CA THR A 69 16.17 6.66 -4.20
C THR A 69 16.47 5.86 -5.46
N VAL A 70 16.71 4.55 -5.34
CA VAL A 70 16.98 3.68 -6.49
C VAL A 70 15.79 3.64 -7.44
N LEU A 71 14.56 3.48 -6.94
CA LEU A 71 13.36 3.46 -7.76
C LEU A 71 13.10 4.79 -8.47
N LYS A 72 13.35 5.92 -7.80
CA LYS A 72 13.30 7.26 -8.41
C LYS A 72 14.33 7.39 -9.54
N GLY A 73 15.56 6.93 -9.34
CA GLY A 73 16.60 6.93 -10.37
C GLY A 73 16.19 6.11 -11.60
N ALA A 74 15.66 4.90 -11.39
CA ALA A 74 15.12 4.08 -12.48
C ALA A 74 13.95 4.77 -13.21
N LYS A 75 13.06 5.43 -12.47
CA LYS A 75 11.93 6.17 -13.04
C LYS A 75 12.38 7.34 -13.91
N VAL A 76 13.37 8.12 -13.48
CA VAL A 76 13.93 9.22 -14.28
C VAL A 76 14.59 8.69 -15.56
N ALA A 77 15.34 7.60 -15.48
CA ALA A 77 16.00 7.01 -16.64
C ALA A 77 15.02 6.43 -17.67
N LEU A 78 13.94 5.80 -17.22
CA LEU A 78 13.00 5.07 -18.08
C LEU A 78 11.76 5.88 -18.47
N ASP A 79 11.39 6.89 -17.70
CA ASP A 79 10.25 7.77 -17.94
C ASP A 79 10.59 9.21 -17.53
N PRO A 80 11.49 9.89 -18.27
CA PRO A 80 11.95 11.23 -17.94
C PRO A 80 10.84 12.28 -17.95
N GLY A 81 9.75 12.04 -18.67
CA GLY A 81 8.56 12.89 -18.69
C GLY A 81 7.55 12.62 -17.58
N GLN A 82 7.81 11.61 -16.72
CA GLN A 82 6.91 11.17 -15.65
C GLN A 82 5.46 10.87 -16.11
N LEU A 83 5.29 10.34 -17.32
CA LEU A 83 3.98 10.09 -17.91
C LEU A 83 3.31 8.82 -17.38
N LEU A 84 4.11 7.82 -17.00
CA LEU A 84 3.63 6.50 -16.64
C LEU A 84 3.23 6.45 -15.16
N ASN A 85 1.96 6.77 -14.89
CA ASN A 85 1.28 6.63 -13.60
C ASN A 85 2.01 7.31 -12.42
N PRO A 86 2.17 8.65 -12.45
CA PRO A 86 2.89 9.40 -11.44
C PRO A 86 2.24 9.30 -10.04
N GLY A 87 3.07 9.31 -8.98
CA GLY A 87 2.59 9.40 -7.60
C GLY A 87 2.24 8.07 -6.91
N VAL A 88 2.46 6.91 -7.55
CA VAL A 88 2.06 5.60 -6.99
C VAL A 88 3.01 5.10 -5.91
N LEU A 89 4.32 5.13 -6.15
CA LEU A 89 5.33 4.59 -5.23
C LEU A 89 6.09 5.68 -4.45
N PHE A 90 6.06 6.90 -4.97
CA PHE A 90 6.70 8.10 -4.43
C PHE A 90 6.08 9.32 -5.14
N ASP A 91 6.24 10.49 -4.54
CA ASP A 91 5.73 11.73 -5.12
C ASP A 91 6.49 12.08 -6.42
N PRO A 92 5.78 12.65 -7.41
CA PRO A 92 6.41 13.18 -8.60
C PRO A 92 7.43 14.27 -8.24
N SER A 93 8.57 14.25 -8.91
CA SER A 93 9.60 15.31 -8.82
C SER A 93 9.25 16.53 -9.65
#